data_AF-A0A7V5QBV4-F1
#
_entry.id   AF-A0A7V5QBV4-F1
#
_cell.length_a   1.000
_cell.length_b   1.000
_cell.length_c   1.000
_cell.angle_alpha   90.00
_cell.angle_beta   90.00
_cell.angle_gamma   90.00
#
_symmetry.space_group_name_H-M   'P 1'
#
loop_
_entity.id
_entity.type
_entity.pdbx_description
1 polymer ?
#
loop_
_entity_poly.entity_id
_entity_poly.type
_entity_poly.pdbx_seq_one_letter_code
_entity_poly.pdbx_strand_id
1 'polypeptide(L)'
;MFYREAGQFKTSYKSDQALFPIAQDRYFVIGLIAFAFLVVPFFITDYWANALLLPFLIYALAAIGLNILTGYCGQLSLGTGGFLAVGAYASYKLMTAFPDLNIIIIFLLSGLIT
;
A
#
# COMPACT_ATOMS: atom_id res chain seq x y z
N MET A 1 -23.01 3.35 16.11
CA MET A 1 -22.27 2.07 16.13
C MET A 1 -23.08 1.02 15.40
N PHE A 2 -22.60 0.56 14.23
CA PHE A 2 -23.29 -0.47 13.44
C PHE A 2 -23.16 -1.88 14.04
N TYR A 3 -22.27 -2.09 15.02
CA TYR A 3 -22.00 -3.38 15.64
C TYR A 3 -22.30 -3.40 17.13
N ARG A 4 -22.67 -4.59 17.64
CA ARG A 4 -22.77 -4.86 19.08
C ARG A 4 -21.36 -5.12 19.61
N GLU A 5 -20.84 -4.17 20.40
CA GLU A 5 -19.52 -4.28 21.04
C GLU A 5 -19.57 -5.04 22.38
N ALA A 6 -20.76 -5.28 22.92
CA ALA A 6 -20.95 -6.04 24.15
C ALA A 6 -20.44 -7.49 23.98
N GLY A 7 -19.40 -7.84 24.74
CA GLY A 7 -18.76 -9.17 24.74
C GLY A 7 -17.36 -9.22 24.14
N GLN A 8 -16.84 -8.14 23.55
CA GLN A 8 -15.45 -8.07 23.09
C GLN A 8 -14.55 -7.44 24.16
N PHE A 9 -14.06 -8.30 25.05
CA PHE A 9 -13.19 -7.88 26.15
C PHE A 9 -11.74 -7.76 25.68
N LYS A 10 -11.15 -6.59 25.87
CA LYS A 10 -9.72 -6.36 25.68
C LYS A 10 -8.97 -6.81 26.93
N THR A 11 -8.41 -8.01 26.90
CA THR A 11 -7.76 -8.65 28.07
C THR A 11 -6.26 -8.35 28.17
N SER A 12 -5.65 -7.76 27.14
CA SER A 12 -4.21 -7.45 27.11
C SER A 12 -3.94 -6.07 26.51
N TYR A 13 -2.87 -5.41 26.94
CA TYR A 13 -2.41 -4.14 26.34
C TYR A 13 -2.14 -4.28 24.83
N LYS A 14 -1.65 -5.44 24.39
CA LYS A 14 -1.46 -5.75 22.96
C LYS A 14 -2.79 -5.81 22.19
N SER A 15 -3.87 -6.26 22.84
CA SER A 15 -5.21 -6.26 22.23
C SER A 15 -5.82 -4.87 22.15
N ASP A 16 -5.37 -3.93 22.99
CA ASP A 16 -5.82 -2.54 22.95
C ASP A 16 -5.10 -1.72 21.88
N GLN A 17 -3.83 -2.03 21.62
CA GLN A 17 -3.03 -1.44 20.54
C GLN A 17 -3.30 -2.04 19.14
N ALA A 18 -4.24 -2.99 19.01
CA ALA A 18 -4.54 -3.61 17.73
C ALA A 18 -5.14 -2.60 16.74
N LEU A 19 -4.69 -2.65 15.47
CA LEU A 19 -5.17 -1.77 14.40
C LEU A 19 -6.69 -1.86 14.19
N PHE A 20 -7.26 -3.07 14.36
CA PHE A 20 -8.70 -3.31 14.31
C PHE A 20 -9.14 -4.02 15.60
N PRO A 21 -9.58 -3.27 16.62
CA PRO A 21 -9.98 -3.86 17.91
C PRO A 21 -11.30 -4.62 17.83
N ILE A 22 -12.16 -4.30 16.86
CA ILE A 22 -13.46 -4.95 16.63
C ILE A 22 -13.25 -6.13 15.66
N ALA A 23 -13.64 -7.34 16.08
CA ALA A 23 -13.44 -8.54 15.27
C ALA A 23 -14.22 -8.49 13.94
N GLN A 24 -15.42 -7.90 13.94
CA GLN A 24 -16.25 -7.73 12.75
C GLN A 24 -15.56 -6.83 11.71
N ASP A 25 -14.98 -5.71 12.14
CA ASP A 25 -14.24 -4.81 11.25
C ASP A 25 -13.01 -5.51 10.67
N ARG A 26 -12.30 -6.29 11.50
CA ARG A 26 -11.16 -7.09 11.03
C ARG A 26 -11.57 -8.07 9.93
N TYR A 27 -12.64 -8.84 10.12
CA TYR A 27 -13.10 -9.78 9.10
C TYR A 27 -13.64 -9.07 7.86
N PHE A 28 -14.31 -7.93 8.03
CA PHE A 28 -14.77 -7.12 6.91
C PHE A 28 -13.60 -6.60 6.06
N VAL A 29 -12.56 -6.04 6.69
CA VAL A 29 -11.36 -5.56 5.97
C VAL A 29 -10.64 -6.70 5.28
N ILE A 30 -10.49 -7.87 5.94
CA ILE A 30 -9.90 -9.06 5.32
C ILE A 30 -10.73 -9.50 4.11
N GLY A 31 -12.05 -9.54 4.24
CA GLY A 31 -12.97 -9.88 3.15
C GLY A 31 -12.87 -8.89 1.98
N LEU A 32 -12.76 -7.59 2.27
CA LEU A 32 -12.59 -6.54 1.27
C LEU A 32 -11.27 -6.67 0.53
N ILE A 33 -10.17 -6.95 1.23
CA ILE A 33 -8.85 -7.21 0.62
C ILE A 33 -8.92 -8.47 -0.24
N ALA A 34 -9.49 -9.56 0.27
CA ALA A 34 -9.64 -10.80 -0.48
C ALA A 34 -10.47 -10.60 -1.76
N PHE A 35 -11.58 -9.84 -1.68
CA PHE A 35 -12.39 -9.47 -2.82
C PHE A 35 -11.59 -8.63 -3.83
N ALA A 36 -10.82 -7.64 -3.35
CA ALA A 36 -9.98 -6.80 -4.21
C ALA A 36 -8.95 -7.61 -5.01
N PHE A 37 -8.34 -8.65 -4.42
CA PHE A 37 -7.34 -9.46 -5.12
C PHE A 37 -7.94 -10.62 -5.94
N LEU A 38 -9.08 -11.18 -5.54
CA LEU A 38 -9.65 -12.38 -6.16
C LEU A 38 -10.76 -12.09 -7.16
N VAL A 39 -11.37 -10.91 -7.12
CA VAL A 39 -12.52 -10.59 -7.98
C VAL A 39 -12.17 -9.48 -8.97
N VAL A 40 -11.59 -8.38 -8.50
CA VAL A 40 -11.30 -7.20 -9.34
C VAL A 40 -10.46 -7.52 -10.58
N PRO A 41 -9.41 -8.38 -10.55
CA PRO A 41 -8.62 -8.68 -11.74
C PRO A 41 -9.42 -9.32 -12.89
N PHE A 42 -10.54 -9.99 -12.59
CA PHE A 42 -11.38 -10.63 -13.60
C PHE A 42 -12.34 -9.67 -14.30
N PHE A 43 -12.58 -8.48 -13.73
CA PHE A 43 -13.49 -7.47 -14.28
C PHE A 43 -12.77 -6.24 -14.83
N ILE A 44 -11.48 -6.09 -14.54
CA ILE A 44 -10.72 -4.93 -14.96
C ILE A 44 -10.34 -5.04 -16.44
N THR A 45 -10.50 -3.94 -17.18
CA THR A 45 -9.95 -3.83 -18.53
C THR A 45 -8.64 -3.05 -18.51
N ASP A 46 -7.82 -3.19 -19.55
CA ASP A 46 -6.54 -2.48 -19.65
C ASP A 46 -6.67 -0.97 -19.49
N TYR A 47 -7.78 -0.39 -19.98
CA TYR A 47 -8.08 1.02 -19.78
C TYR A 47 -8.27 1.37 -18.30
N TRP A 48 -9.09 0.61 -17.57
CA TRP A 48 -9.33 0.85 -16.15
C TRP A 48 -8.07 0.62 -15.31
N ALA A 49 -7.27 -0.39 -15.66
CA ALA A 49 -6.00 -0.66 -15.00
C ALA A 49 -5.03 0.54 -15.14
N ASN A 50 -4.81 1.02 -16.37
CA ASN A 50 -3.84 2.08 -16.63
C ASN A 50 -4.35 3.49 -16.26
N ALA A 51 -5.64 3.77 -16.46
CA ALA A 51 -6.19 5.10 -16.22
C ALA A 51 -6.56 5.36 -14.75
N LEU A 52 -6.94 4.31 -14.00
CA LEU A 52 -7.45 4.46 -12.63
C LEU A 52 -6.63 3.69 -11.62
N LEU A 53 -6.52 2.37 -11.77
CA LEU A 53 -5.97 1.53 -10.70
C LEU A 53 -4.49 1.81 -10.43
N LEU A 54 -3.66 1.86 -11.48
CA LEU A 54 -2.23 2.13 -11.33
C LEU A 54 -1.96 3.52 -10.74
N PRO A 55 -2.50 4.64 -11.27
CA PRO A 55 -2.32 5.96 -10.65
C PRO A 55 -2.82 6.00 -9.21
N PHE A 56 -3.99 5.42 -8.94
CA PHE A 56 -4.56 5.39 -7.59
C PHE A 56 -3.64 4.69 -6.60
N LEU A 57 -3.12 3.50 -6.94
CA LEU A 57 -2.23 2.75 -6.06
C LEU A 57 -0.90 3.48 -5.82
N ILE A 58 -0.33 4.08 -6.87
CA ILE A 58 0.91 4.86 -6.77
C ILE A 58 0.71 6.07 -5.84
N TYR A 59 -0.35 6.85 -6.05
CA TYR A 59 -0.62 8.02 -5.22
C TYR A 59 -1.05 7.67 -3.81
N ALA A 60 -1.79 6.58 -3.60
CA ALA A 60 -2.14 6.10 -2.27
C ALA A 60 -0.89 5.73 -1.47
N LEU A 61 0.08 5.04 -2.09
CA LEU A 61 1.35 4.70 -1.45
C LEU A 61 2.15 5.97 -1.09
N ALA A 62 2.23 6.94 -2.01
CA ALA A 62 2.88 8.23 -1.74
C ALA A 62 2.19 9.01 -0.61
N ALA A 63 0.85 9.03 -0.59
CA ALA A 63 0.07 9.70 0.45
C ALA A 63 0.25 9.05 1.82
N ILE A 64 0.32 7.71 1.89
CA ILE A 64 0.58 7.00 3.15
C ILE A 64 1.99 7.32 3.65
N GLY A 65 3.00 7.27 2.79
CA GLY A 65 4.38 7.63 3.15
C GLY A 65 4.48 9.07 3.68
N LEU A 66 3.81 10.01 3.01
CA LEU A 66 3.74 11.40 3.48
C LEU A 66 3.01 11.52 4.81
N ASN A 67 1.88 10.83 5.01
CA ASN A 67 1.14 10.84 6.29
C ASN A 67 1.98 10.27 7.44
N ILE A 68 2.85 9.30 7.18
CA ILE A 68 3.74 8.78 8.22
C ILE A 68 4.76 9.86 8.62
N LEU A 69 5.38 10.54 7.65
CA LEU A 69 6.36 11.59 7.91
C LEU A 69 5.75 12.80 8.60
N THR A 70 4.60 13.27 8.14
CA THR A 70 3.91 14.43 8.73
C THR A 70 3.27 14.07 10.07
N GLY A 71 2.66 12.89 10.18
CA GLY A 71 1.94 12.45 11.37
C GLY A 71 2.85 12.03 12.51
N TYR A 72 3.89 11.22 12.24
CA TYR A 72 4.80 10.72 13.29
C TYR A 72 6.01 11.64 13.52
N CYS A 73 6.57 12.24 12.46
CA CYS A 73 7.78 13.06 12.58
C CYS A 73 7.50 14.57 12.58
N GLY A 74 6.27 15.01 12.26
CA GLY A 74 5.91 16.43 12.18
C GLY A 74 6.55 17.18 11.01
N GLN A 75 7.14 16.48 10.04
CA GLN A 75 7.88 17.08 8.93
C GLN A 75 7.11 16.98 7.61
N LEU A 76 6.98 18.11 6.92
CA LEU A 76 6.36 18.17 5.60
C LEU A 76 7.40 17.81 4.53
N SER A 77 7.24 16.66 3.88
CA SER A 77 8.16 16.17 2.85
C SER A 77 7.76 16.66 1.46
N LEU A 78 8.38 17.77 1.02
CA LEU A 78 8.23 18.30 -0.33
C LEU A 78 8.94 17.43 -1.40
N GLY A 79 9.87 16.57 -0.99
CA GLY A 79 10.67 15.72 -1.88
C GLY A 79 10.05 14.35 -2.21
N THR A 80 8.91 14.00 -1.63
CA THR A 80 8.31 12.65 -1.74
C THR A 80 8.04 12.23 -3.19
N GLY A 81 7.60 13.16 -4.04
CA GLY A 81 7.42 12.90 -5.47
C GLY A 81 8.74 12.69 -6.23
N GLY A 82 9.83 13.34 -5.80
CA GLY A 82 11.17 13.17 -6.36
C GLY A 82 11.70 11.76 -6.12
N PHE A 83 11.62 11.27 -4.88
CA PHE A 83 12.01 9.89 -4.56
C PHE A 83 11.17 8.85 -5.30
N LEU A 84 9.87 9.11 -5.50
CA LEU A 84 9.01 8.26 -6.31
C LEU A 84 9.46 8.20 -7.78
N ALA A 85 9.84 9.34 -8.36
CA ALA A 85 10.34 9.42 -9.74
C ALA A 85 11.70 8.72 -9.91
N VAL A 86 12.62 8.89 -8.96
CA VAL A 86 13.94 8.23 -8.98
C VAL A 86 13.78 6.71 -8.96
N GLY A 87 12.97 6.17 -8.04
CA GLY A 87 12.71 4.72 -7.96
C GLY A 87 12.07 4.14 -9.23
N ALA A 88 11.11 4.87 -9.82
CA ALA A 88 10.47 4.46 -11.08
C ALA A 88 11.48 4.44 -12.24
N TYR A 89 12.32 5.47 -12.36
CA TYR A 89 13.33 5.55 -13.42
C TYR A 89 14.44 4.50 -13.23
N ALA A 90 14.88 4.28 -11.99
CA ALA A 90 15.84 3.24 -11.64
C ALA A 90 15.31 1.84 -11.99
N SER A 91 14.05 1.54 -11.64
CA SER A 91 13.38 0.29 -12.03
C SER A 91 13.36 0.10 -13.55
N TYR A 92 12.96 1.14 -14.28
CA TYR A 92 12.93 1.11 -15.75
C TYR A 92 14.31 0.85 -16.36
N LYS A 93 15.35 1.53 -15.85
CA LYS A 93 16.74 1.34 -16.32
C LYS A 93 17.28 -0.05 -16.02
N LEU A 94 17.04 -0.58 -14.83
CA LEU A 94 17.48 -1.93 -14.47
C LEU A 94 16.76 -3.01 -15.28
N MET A 95 15.46 -2.85 -15.50
CA MET A 95 14.67 -3.76 -16.34
C MET A 95 15.14 -3.76 -17.79
N THR A 96 15.51 -2.60 -18.33
CA THR A 96 16.03 -2.50 -19.72
C THR A 96 17.48 -2.94 -19.85
N ALA A 97 18.31 -2.77 -18.82
CA ALA A 97 19.70 -3.21 -18.82
C ALA A 97 19.86 -4.72 -18.58
N PHE A 98 19.00 -5.33 -17.76
CA PHE A 98 19.04 -6.74 -17.41
C PHE A 98 17.67 -7.41 -17.60
N PRO A 99 17.31 -7.80 -18.85
CA PRO A 99 15.99 -8.33 -19.18
C PRO A 99 15.66 -9.67 -18.50
N ASP A 100 16.69 -10.48 -18.22
CA ASP A 100 16.54 -11.82 -17.63
C ASP A 100 16.41 -11.78 -16.10
N LEU A 101 16.60 -10.61 -15.48
CA LEU A 101 16.55 -10.48 -14.03
C LEU A 101 15.11 -10.44 -13.53
N ASN A 102 14.85 -11.14 -12.42
CA ASN A 102 13.51 -11.18 -11.83
C ASN A 102 13.06 -9.78 -11.39
N ILE A 103 11.81 -9.43 -11.71
CA ILE A 103 11.23 -8.11 -11.40
C ILE A 103 11.24 -7.75 -9.92
N ILE A 104 11.14 -8.75 -9.03
CA ILE A 104 11.20 -8.54 -7.58
C ILE A 104 12.60 -8.05 -7.18
N ILE A 105 13.65 -8.64 -7.77
CA ILE A 105 15.04 -8.25 -7.53
C ILE A 105 15.28 -6.85 -8.08
N ILE A 106 14.78 -6.55 -9.29
CA ILE A 106 14.87 -5.22 -9.89
C ILE A 106 14.23 -4.16 -8.98
N PHE A 107 13.04 -4.42 -8.46
CA PHE A 107 12.33 -3.50 -7.58
C PHE A 107 13.10 -3.26 -6.27
N LEU A 108 13.63 -4.30 -5.65
CA LEU A 108 14.47 -4.17 -4.45
C LEU A 108 15.75 -3.37 -4.72
N LEU A 109 16.45 -3.66 -5.82
CA LEU A 109 17.67 -2.95 -6.21
C LEU A 109 17.39 -1.48 -6.54
N SER A 110 16.26 -1.17 -7.18
CA SER A 110 15.88 0.22 -7.47
C SER A 110 15.68 1.05 -6.20
N GLY A 111 15.27 0.43 -5.09
CA GLY A 111 15.11 1.11 -3.80
C GLY A 111 16.45 1.48 -3.14
N LEU A 112 17.56 0.86 -3.55
CA LEU A 112 18.91 1.22 -3.10
C LEU A 112 19.51 2.40 -3.87
N ILE A 113 18.89 2.76 -5.00
CA ILE A 113 19.34 3.86 -5.86
C ILE A 113 18.60 5.12 -5.40
N THR A 114 19.32 6.02 -4.72
CA THR A 114 18.80 7.29 -4.16
C THR A 114 19.22 8.49 -4.98
#